data_AF-A0A831KSU2-F1
#
_entry.id   AF-A0A831KSU2-F1
#
_cell.length_a   1.000
_cell.length_b   1.000
_cell.length_c   1.000
_cell.angle_alpha   90.00
_cell.angle_beta   90.00
_cell.angle_gamma   90.00
#
_symmetry.space_group_name_H-M   'P 1'
#
loop_
_entity.id
_entity.type
_entity.pdbx_description
1 polymer ?
#
loop_
_entity_poly.entity_id
_entity_poly.type
_entity_poly.pdbx_seq_one_letter_code
_entity_poly.pdbx_strand_id
1 'polypeptide(L)'
;MIRCPRCNSRHIYPVAGGYAGWTYRCKDCGYAGPLVIEFDSEHPQENEPLQRKYRNEVNEMRRRRRPYLWVALLIVAFLLALIFFML
;
A
#
# COMPACT_ATOMS: atom_id res chain seq x y z
N MET A 1 16.76 5.69 -9.80
CA MET A 1 16.96 4.50 -10.67
C MET A 1 15.87 3.47 -10.44
N ILE A 2 15.43 2.81 -11.51
CA ILE A 2 14.28 1.91 -11.50
C ILE A 2 14.74 0.45 -11.40
N ARG A 3 14.09 -0.35 -10.57
CA ARG A 3 14.36 -1.79 -10.43
C ARG A 3 13.10 -2.63 -10.56
N CYS A 4 13.28 -3.86 -11.03
CA CYS A 4 12.22 -4.83 -11.18
C CYS A 4 11.67 -5.25 -9.80
N PRO A 5 10.34 -5.19 -9.57
CA PRO A 5 9.75 -5.59 -8.29
C PRO A 5 9.81 -7.10 -8.03
N ARG A 6 10.03 -7.91 -9.08
CA ARG A 6 10.06 -9.38 -9.00
C ARG A 6 11.44 -9.94 -8.68
N CYS A 7 12.49 -9.37 -9.27
CA CYS A 7 13.86 -9.93 -9.19
C CYS A 7 14.92 -8.89 -8.79
N ASN A 8 14.55 -7.64 -8.52
CA ASN A 8 15.45 -6.54 -8.19
C ASN A 8 16.49 -6.19 -9.29
N SER A 9 16.35 -6.73 -10.51
CA SER A 9 17.19 -6.39 -11.65
C SER A 9 17.06 -4.91 -12.04
N ARG A 10 18.17 -4.32 -12.49
CA ARG A 10 18.23 -2.98 -13.13
C ARG A 10 17.90 -3.02 -14.63
N HIS A 11 17.79 -4.20 -15.24
CA HIS A 11 17.46 -4.38 -16.66
C HIS A 11 15.95 -4.29 -16.91
N ILE A 12 15.34 -3.20 -16.44
CA ILE A 12 13.92 -2.88 -16.62
C ILE A 12 13.77 -1.66 -17.52
N TYR A 13 12.84 -1.71 -18.47
CA TYR A 13 12.66 -0.65 -19.48
C TYR A 13 11.18 -0.39 -19.75
N PRO A 14 10.79 0.86 -20.07
CA PRO A 14 9.41 1.19 -20.43
C PRO A 14 9.05 0.62 -21.80
N VAL A 15 7.80 0.20 -21.97
CA VAL A 15 7.28 -0.42 -23.21
C VAL A 15 6.15 0.40 -23.82
N ALA A 16 5.23 0.90 -23.00
CA ALA A 16 4.13 1.77 -23.42
C ALA A 16 3.80 2.77 -22.31
N GLY A 17 3.36 3.97 -22.69
CA GLY A 17 3.06 5.07 -21.78
C GLY A 17 1.93 5.96 -22.29
N GLY A 18 1.63 7.03 -21.55
CA GLY A 18 0.61 8.02 -21.91
C GLY A 18 -0.27 8.39 -20.72
N TYR A 19 -1.52 8.75 -20.99
CA TYR A 19 -2.48 9.16 -19.95
C TYR A 19 -2.73 8.09 -18.88
N ALA A 20 -2.63 6.81 -19.25
CA ALA A 20 -2.80 5.68 -18.33
C ALA A 20 -1.54 5.31 -17.52
N GLY A 21 -0.45 6.07 -17.67
CA GLY A 21 0.84 5.78 -17.03
C GLY A 21 1.72 4.83 -17.84
N TRP A 22 2.91 4.56 -17.30
CA TRP A 22 3.93 3.73 -17.95
C TRP A 22 3.80 2.26 -17.59
N THR A 23 4.09 1.39 -18.56
CA THR A 23 4.25 -0.05 -18.39
C THR A 23 5.70 -0.43 -18.70
N TYR A 24 6.24 -1.37 -17.93
CA TYR A 24 7.64 -1.74 -17.97
C TYR A 24 7.80 -3.24 -18.24
N ARG A 25 8.94 -3.62 -18.81
CA ARG A 25 9.38 -5.01 -18.93
C ARG A 25 10.79 -5.23 -18.38
N CYS A 26 11.01 -6.36 -17.72
CA CYS A 26 12.32 -6.79 -17.23
C CYS A 26 12.94 -7.82 -18.18
N LYS A 27 14.20 -7.61 -18.56
CA LYS A 27 14.96 -8.54 -19.43
C LYS A 27 15.33 -9.86 -18.73
N ASP A 28 15.49 -9.84 -17.40
CA ASP A 28 16.06 -10.97 -16.68
C ASP A 28 14.99 -11.97 -16.20
N CYS A 29 13.81 -11.50 -15.74
CA CYS A 29 12.76 -12.37 -15.19
C CYS A 29 11.42 -12.31 -15.96
N GLY A 30 11.36 -11.52 -17.03
CA GLY A 30 10.15 -11.38 -17.86
C GLY A 30 8.99 -10.65 -17.20
N TYR A 31 9.18 -9.99 -16.05
CA TYR A 31 8.15 -9.14 -15.44
C TYR A 31 7.63 -8.14 -16.48
N ALA A 32 6.30 -8.00 -16.57
CA ALA A 32 5.62 -7.04 -17.42
C ALA A 32 4.48 -6.39 -16.62
N GLY A 33 4.51 -5.07 -16.45
CA GLY A 33 3.48 -4.37 -15.69
C GLY A 33 3.87 -2.93 -15.34
N PRO A 34 2.95 -2.18 -14.69
CA PRO A 34 3.17 -0.77 -14.39
C PRO A 34 3.98 -0.53 -13.11
N LEU A 35 4.18 -1.55 -12.26
CA LEU A 35 4.83 -1.39 -10.97
C LEU A 35 6.36 -1.48 -11.12
N VAL A 36 7.05 -0.52 -10.52
CA VAL A 36 8.50 -0.50 -10.42
C VAL A 36 8.96 -0.01 -9.05
N ILE A 37 10.18 -0.35 -8.66
CA ILE A 37 10.79 0.17 -7.44
C ILE A 37 11.78 1.27 -7.82
N GLU A 38 11.54 2.48 -7.33
CA GLU A 38 12.43 3.61 -7.53
C GLU A 38 13.36 3.77 -6.33
N PHE A 39 14.64 3.99 -6.61
CA PHE A 39 15.66 4.25 -5.61
C PHE A 39 16.39 5.53 -5.95
N ASP A 40 16.64 6.37 -4.93
CA ASP A 40 17.36 7.64 -5.11
C ASP A 40 18.84 7.45 -5.44
N SER A 41 19.45 6.35 -4.97
CA SER A 41 20.90 6.09 -5.12
C SER A 41 21.20 4.62 -5.39
N GLU A 42 22.27 4.35 -6.16
CA GLU A 42 22.75 3.01 -6.57
C GLU A 42 22.80 1.97 -5.44
N HIS A 43 23.23 2.43 -4.27
CA HIS A 43 23.23 1.71 -3.01
C HIS A 43 22.23 2.42 -2.10
N PRO A 44 20.98 1.94 -2.07
CA PRO A 44 19.96 2.52 -1.22
C PRO A 44 20.45 2.40 0.23
N GLN A 45 20.55 3.53 0.92
CA GLN A 45 20.93 3.53 2.32
C GLN A 45 19.68 3.20 3.12
N GLU A 46 19.79 2.23 4.02
CA GLU A 46 18.71 1.92 4.93
C GLU A 46 18.57 3.05 5.96
N ASN A 47 17.53 3.86 5.81
CA ASN A 47 17.27 4.97 6.72
C ASN A 47 16.35 4.51 7.86
N GLU A 48 16.94 3.87 8.87
CA GLU A 48 16.23 3.32 10.03
C GLU A 48 15.30 4.34 10.72
N PRO A 49 15.70 5.61 10.98
CA PRO A 49 14.78 6.57 11.59
C PRO A 49 13.59 6.92 10.69
N LEU A 50 13.79 6.99 9.37
CA LEU A 50 12.69 7.20 8.42
C LEU A 50 11.73 6.00 8.40
N GLN A 51 12.26 4.77 8.36
CA GLN A 51 11.43 3.56 8.42
C GLN A 51 10.64 3.46 9.72
N ARG A 52 11.27 3.79 10.85
CA ARG A 52 10.61 3.82 12.16
C ARG A 52 9.48 4.86 12.17
N LYS A 53 9.70 6.04 11.59
CA LYS A 53 8.67 7.08 11.44
C LYS A 53 7.47 6.55 10.65
N TYR A 54 7.70 5.99 9.45
CA TYR A 54 6.64 5.44 8.61
C TYR A 54 5.86 4.32 9.30
N ARG A 55 6.57 3.40 9.97
CA ARG A 55 5.95 2.32 10.77
C ARG A 55 5.05 2.87 11.88
N ASN A 56 5.49 3.92 12.58
CA ASN A 56 4.71 4.55 13.64
C ASN A 56 3.46 5.23 13.07
N GLU A 57 3.58 5.97 11.97
CA GLU A 57 2.44 6.61 11.29
C GLU A 57 1.39 5.58 10.84
N VAL A 58 1.81 4.48 10.20
CA VAL A 58 0.91 3.39 9.79
C VAL A 58 0.21 2.74 11.00
N ASN A 59 0.95 2.52 12.09
CA ASN A 59 0.40 1.95 13.32
C ASN A 59 -0.62 2.91 13.98
N GLU A 60 -0.35 4.20 13.97
CA GLU A 60 -1.26 5.22 14.49
C GLU A 60 -2.57 5.26 13.67
N MET A 61 -2.49 5.22 12.34
CA MET A 61 -3.66 5.12 11.46
C MET A 61 -4.49 3.86 11.75
N ARG A 62 -3.83 2.72 11.96
CA ARG A 62 -4.51 1.47 12.34
C ARG A 62 -5.21 1.59 13.70
N ARG A 63 -4.57 2.22 14.68
CA ARG A 63 -5.11 2.43 16.02
C ARG A 63 -6.38 3.30 15.99
N ARG A 64 -6.39 4.39 15.20
CA ARG A 64 -7.58 5.26 15.04
C ARG A 64 -8.78 4.56 14.42
N ARG A 65 -8.59 3.59 13.52
CA ARG A 65 -9.70 2.88 12.86
C ARG A 65 -10.44 1.90 13.78
N ARG A 66 -9.75 1.33 14.76
CA ARG A 66 -10.28 0.31 15.66
C ARG A 66 -11.54 0.73 16.45
N PRO A 67 -11.62 1.91 17.09
CA PRO A 67 -12.79 2.31 17.86
C PRO A 67 -14.07 2.48 17.03
N TYR A 68 -13.98 2.92 15.77
CA TYR A 68 -15.16 3.14 14.91
C TYR A 68 -15.92 1.84 14.62
N LEU A 69 -15.21 0.71 14.48
CA LEU A 69 -15.84 -0.59 14.26
C LEU A 69 -16.65 -1.05 15.48
N TRP A 70 -16.13 -0.83 16.69
CA TRP A 70 -16.85 -1.17 17.93
C TRP A 70 -18.05 -0.26 18.15
N VAL A 71 -17.92 1.05 17.87
CA VAL A 71 -19.02 2.01 17.97
C VAL A 71 -20.14 1.69 16.97
N ALA A 72 -19.79 1.36 15.72
CA ALA A 72 -20.78 0.98 14.71
C ALA A 72 -21.57 -0.27 15.12
N LEU A 73 -20.91 -1.30 15.67
CA LEU A 73 -21.59 -2.50 16.17
C LEU A 73 -22.59 -2.18 17.29
N LEU A 74 -22.21 -1.32 18.25
CA LEU A 74 -23.10 -0.90 19.34
C LEU A 74 -24.34 -0.17 18.82
N ILE A 75 -24.18 0.72 17.84
CA ILE A 75 -25.29 1.45 17.22
C ILE A 75 -26.24 0.48 16.50
N VAL A 76 -25.71 -0.46 15.72
CA VAL A 76 -26.54 -1.45 15.00
C VAL A 76 -27.32 -2.34 15.99
N ALA A 77 -26.66 -2.83 17.04
CA ALA A 77 -27.32 -3.63 18.07
C ALA A 77 -28.44 -2.86 18.79
N PHE A 78 -28.21 -1.57 19.09
CA PHE A 78 -29.21 -0.71 19.69
C PHE A 78 -30.44 -0.50 18.78
N LEU A 79 -30.22 -0.24 17.49
CA LEU A 79 -31.31 -0.10 16.52
C LEU A 79 -32.13 -1.38 16.37
N LEU A 80 -31.48 -2.54 16.33
CA LEU A 80 -32.17 -3.85 16.28
C LEU A 80 -33.05 -4.09 17.51
N ALA A 81 -32.58 -3.71 18.70
CA ALA A 81 -33.36 -3.83 19.93
C ALA A 81 -34.60 -2.92 19.93
N LEU A 82 -34.49 -1.68 19.42
CA LEU A 82 -35.63 -0.77 19.28
C LEU A 82 -36.69 -1.31 18.33
N ILE A 83 -36.27 -1.91 17.20
CA ILE A 83 -37.20 -2.53 16.23
C ILE A 83 -37.91 -3.71 16.87
N PHE A 84 -37.19 -4.58 17.58
CA PHE A 84 -37.76 -5.73 18.28
C PHE A 84 -38.76 -5.32 19.36
N PHE A 85 -38.52 -4.21 20.06
CA PHE A 85 -39.44 -3.71 21.10
C PHE A 85 -40.71 -3.07 20.52
N MET A 86 -40.67 -2.60 19.27
CA MET A 86 -41.80 -1.98 18.56
C MET A 86 -42.64 -2.99 17.75
N LEU A 87 -42.19 -4.24 17.66
CA LEU A 87 -42.85 -5.35 16.94
C LEU A 87 -43.56 -6.29 17.92
#